data_AF-A5IJ36-F1
#
_entry.id   AF-A5IJ36-F1
#
_cell.length_a   1.000
_cell.length_b   1.000
_cell.length_c   1.000
_cell.angle_alpha   90.00
_cell.angle_beta   90.00
_cell.angle_gamma   90.00
#
_symmetry.space_group_name_H-M   'P 1'
#
loop_
_entity.id
_entity.type
_entity.pdbx_description
1 polymer ?
#
loop_
_entity_poly.entity_id
_entity_poly.type
_entity_poly.pdbx_seq_one_letter_code
_entity_poly.pdbx_strand_id
1 'polypeptide(L)'
;MRKSVFVLVFLMASVLFSVELKICYLNEDLLPIVKVTEGRDNPVLEIFEALSSPPEGLKTFVPEGVLRAYFFVGDYLILDFYGEKLKGMNFDSERYFLHQVLYTTFLNVKGVNNVYIIIDGKKRDVLAKHVDIRFSFPREVWEKWPIR
;
A
#
# COMPACT_ATOMS: atom_id res chain seq x y z
N MET A 1 -26.35 -18.30 37.29
CA MET A 1 -26.79 -17.82 35.97
C MET A 1 -26.16 -16.48 35.54
N ARG A 2 -25.88 -15.51 36.43
CA ARG A 2 -25.25 -14.22 36.08
C ARG A 2 -23.80 -14.27 35.57
N LYS A 3 -23.00 -15.26 36.00
CA LYS A 3 -21.58 -15.38 35.63
C LYS A 3 -21.36 -15.92 34.20
N SER A 4 -22.25 -16.78 33.72
CA SER A 4 -22.17 -17.38 32.37
C SER A 4 -22.49 -16.39 31.25
N VAL A 5 -23.34 -15.39 31.53
CA VAL A 5 -23.70 -14.33 30.58
C VAL A 5 -22.53 -13.37 30.34
N PHE A 6 -21.76 -13.06 31.39
CA PHE A 6 -20.58 -12.19 31.25
C PHE A 6 -19.46 -12.82 30.41
N VAL A 7 -19.25 -14.14 30.53
CA VAL A 7 -18.28 -14.87 29.70
C VAL A 7 -18.71 -14.90 28.23
N LEU A 8 -20.01 -15.02 27.95
CA LEU A 8 -20.53 -15.01 26.58
C LEU A 8 -20.42 -13.62 25.91
N VAL A 9 -20.59 -12.54 26.66
CA VAL A 9 -20.44 -11.17 26.16
C VAL A 9 -18.96 -10.83 25.90
N PHE A 10 -18.04 -11.34 26.71
CA PHE A 10 -16.59 -11.17 26.47
C PHE A 10 -16.10 -12.02 25.28
N LEU A 11 -16.67 -13.22 25.08
CA LEU A 11 -16.41 -14.06 23.89
C LEU A 11 -17.05 -13.51 22.60
N MET A 12 -18.10 -12.69 22.67
CA MET A 12 -18.62 -11.97 21.50
C MET A 12 -17.83 -10.69 21.17
N ALA A 13 -17.02 -10.15 22.09
CA ALA A 13 -16.14 -9.03 21.79
C ALA A 13 -14.89 -9.46 21.01
N SER A 14 -14.60 -10.76 20.94
CA SER A 14 -13.62 -11.32 20.00
C SER A 14 -14.22 -11.61 18.63
N VAL A 15 -15.32 -10.94 18.24
CA VAL A 15 -15.63 -10.75 16.83
C VAL A 15 -14.38 -10.10 16.23
N LEU A 16 -13.63 -10.93 15.51
CA LEU A 16 -12.52 -10.53 14.67
C LEU A 16 -13.01 -9.35 13.83
N PHE A 17 -12.67 -8.14 14.22
CA PHE A 17 -12.89 -6.97 13.39
C PHE A 17 -11.92 -7.11 12.21
N SER A 18 -12.39 -7.75 11.14
CA SER A 18 -11.70 -7.70 9.86
C SER A 18 -11.61 -6.24 9.45
N VAL A 19 -10.38 -5.75 9.26
CA VAL A 19 -10.15 -4.38 8.83
C VAL A 19 -10.32 -4.35 7.33
N GLU A 20 -11.27 -3.59 6.80
CA GLU A 20 -11.40 -3.46 5.34
C GLU A 20 -10.19 -2.73 4.75
N LEU A 21 -9.50 -3.37 3.81
CA LEU A 21 -8.44 -2.78 3.00
C LEU A 21 -8.98 -2.38 1.62
N LYS A 22 -8.73 -1.14 1.23
CA LYS A 22 -9.07 -0.56 -0.07
C LYS A 22 -7.85 -0.61 -0.99
N ILE A 23 -7.84 -1.54 -1.94
CA ILE A 23 -6.71 -1.77 -2.85
C ILE A 23 -7.01 -1.14 -4.21
N CYS A 24 -6.09 -0.30 -4.72
CA CYS A 24 -6.24 0.33 -6.02
C CYS A 24 -5.50 -0.45 -7.11
N TYR A 25 -6.28 -1.05 -8.01
CA TYR A 25 -5.80 -1.62 -9.27
C TYR A 25 -6.07 -0.66 -10.42
N LEU A 26 -5.70 -1.06 -11.63
CA LEU A 26 -5.96 -0.32 -12.85
C LEU A 26 -6.84 -1.15 -13.79
N ASN A 27 -7.74 -0.51 -14.54
CA ASN A 27 -8.43 -1.18 -15.66
C ASN A 27 -7.55 -1.18 -16.93
N GLU A 28 -8.11 -1.67 -18.04
CA GLU A 28 -7.41 -1.70 -19.34
C GLU A 28 -6.93 -0.32 -19.81
N ASP A 29 -7.70 0.74 -19.51
CA ASP A 29 -7.42 2.14 -19.85
C ASP A 29 -6.52 2.86 -18.82
N LEU A 30 -5.93 2.12 -17.87
CA LEU A 30 -5.08 2.63 -16.80
C LEU A 30 -5.78 3.63 -15.85
N LEU A 31 -7.10 3.47 -15.68
CA LEU A 31 -7.91 4.19 -14.71
C LEU A 31 -8.03 3.40 -13.39
N PRO A 32 -8.11 4.08 -12.23
CA PRO A 32 -8.07 3.43 -10.93
C PRO A 32 -9.38 2.71 -10.64
N ILE A 33 -9.28 1.46 -10.20
CA ILE A 33 -10.41 0.68 -9.70
C ILE A 33 -10.08 0.25 -8.27
N VAL A 34 -10.85 0.77 -7.30
CA VAL A 34 -10.68 0.41 -5.88
C VAL A 34 -11.53 -0.82 -5.56
N LYS A 35 -10.89 -1.85 -5.01
CA LYS A 35 -11.53 -3.04 -4.46
C LYS A 35 -11.37 -3.06 -2.96
N VAL A 36 -12.37 -3.60 -2.27
CA VAL A 36 -12.30 -3.83 -0.83
C VAL A 36 -11.96 -5.29 -0.61
N THR A 37 -10.95 -5.55 0.22
CA THR A 37 -10.58 -6.88 0.69
C THR A 37 -10.56 -6.90 2.21
N GLU A 38 -10.70 -8.09 2.78
CA GLU A 38 -10.49 -8.29 4.21
C GLU A 38 -9.01 -8.16 4.54
N GLY A 39 -8.71 -7.31 5.52
CA GLY A 39 -7.41 -7.15 6.13
C GLY A 39 -7.37 -7.74 7.54
N ARG A 40 -6.15 -8.06 7.97
CA ARG A 40 -5.84 -8.77 9.20
C ARG A 40 -4.82 -7.94 10.01
N ASP A 41 -3.77 -8.59 10.50
CA ASP A 41 -2.88 -8.05 11.52
C ASP A 41 -1.80 -7.09 10.97
N ASN A 42 -1.42 -7.20 9.69
CA ASN A 42 -0.37 -6.36 9.11
C ASN A 42 -0.84 -5.64 7.83
N PRO A 43 -1.50 -4.48 7.96
CA PRO A 43 -2.14 -3.82 6.84
C PRO A 43 -1.15 -3.37 5.76
N VAL A 44 0.09 -3.01 6.11
CA VAL A 44 1.08 -2.59 5.10
C VAL A 44 1.52 -3.79 4.26
N LEU A 45 1.91 -4.90 4.91
CA LEU A 45 2.32 -6.09 4.17
C LEU A 45 1.19 -6.62 3.28
N GLU A 46 -0.02 -6.69 3.83
CA GLU A 46 -1.21 -7.18 3.12
C GLU A 46 -1.60 -6.29 1.93
N ILE A 47 -1.40 -4.96 2.04
CA ILE A 47 -1.57 -4.05 0.90
C ILE A 47 -0.65 -4.46 -0.26
N PHE A 48 0.61 -4.78 0.03
CA PHE A 48 1.58 -5.14 -1.02
C PHE A 48 1.31 -6.53 -1.61
N GLU A 49 0.93 -7.50 -0.77
CA GLU A 49 0.49 -8.82 -1.22
C GLU A 49 -0.73 -8.68 -2.17
N ALA A 50 -1.76 -7.95 -1.74
CA ALA A 50 -2.95 -7.73 -2.55
C ALA A 50 -2.67 -6.94 -3.82
N LEU A 51 -1.86 -5.88 -3.76
CA LEU A 51 -1.49 -5.08 -4.94
C LEU A 51 -0.76 -5.91 -6.00
N SER A 52 0.02 -6.91 -5.59
CA SER A 52 0.77 -7.76 -6.53
C SER A 52 -0.07 -8.85 -7.20
N SER A 53 -1.30 -9.07 -6.72
CA SER A 53 -2.22 -10.11 -7.22
C SER A 53 -3.55 -9.48 -7.66
N PRO A 54 -3.61 -8.88 -8.86
CA PRO A 54 -4.82 -8.21 -9.32
C PRO A 54 -5.93 -9.23 -9.64
N PRO A 55 -7.20 -8.91 -9.32
CA PRO A 55 -8.33 -9.68 -9.81
C PRO A 55 -8.37 -9.76 -11.35
N GLU A 56 -9.07 -10.76 -11.88
CA GLU A 56 -9.25 -10.92 -13.33
C GLU A 56 -9.79 -9.64 -13.99
N GLY A 57 -9.18 -9.26 -15.12
CA GLY A 57 -9.52 -8.04 -15.87
C GLY A 57 -8.97 -6.75 -15.29
N LEU A 58 -8.17 -6.81 -14.21
CA LEU A 58 -7.46 -5.66 -13.65
C LEU A 58 -5.95 -5.83 -13.78
N LYS A 59 -5.24 -4.70 -13.77
CA LYS A 59 -3.80 -4.58 -13.93
C LYS A 59 -3.15 -4.05 -12.66
N THR A 60 -1.91 -4.43 -12.46
CA THR A 60 -1.01 -3.84 -11.46
C THR A 60 0.39 -3.69 -12.04
N PHE A 61 1.10 -2.67 -11.57
CA PHE A 61 2.54 -2.48 -11.83
C PHE A 61 3.39 -2.82 -10.61
N VAL A 62 2.77 -3.32 -9.53
CA VAL A 62 3.45 -3.70 -8.28
C VAL A 62 3.93 -5.14 -8.38
N PRO A 63 5.26 -5.40 -8.44
CA PRO A 63 5.77 -6.76 -8.52
C PRO A 63 5.57 -7.53 -7.21
N GLU A 64 5.41 -8.84 -7.33
CA GLU A 64 5.35 -9.74 -6.18
C GLU A 64 6.64 -9.67 -5.34
N GLY A 65 6.47 -9.49 -4.03
CA GLY A 65 7.58 -9.43 -3.07
C GLY A 65 8.49 -8.22 -3.24
N VAL A 66 7.99 -7.11 -3.80
CA VAL A 66 8.78 -5.88 -3.97
C VAL A 66 9.09 -5.16 -2.65
N LEU A 67 8.22 -5.27 -1.64
CA LEU A 67 8.42 -4.68 -0.32
C LEU A 67 9.48 -5.47 0.45
N ARG A 68 10.59 -4.81 0.78
CA ARG A 68 11.67 -5.35 1.60
C ARG A 68 11.40 -5.13 3.08
N ALA A 69 11.02 -3.91 3.44
CA ALA A 69 10.73 -3.51 4.81
C ALA A 69 9.88 -2.23 4.82
N TYR A 70 9.28 -1.92 5.96
CA TYR A 70 8.63 -0.63 6.20
C TYR A 70 8.82 -0.17 7.64
N PHE A 71 8.79 1.14 7.87
CA PHE A 71 8.97 1.74 9.18
C PHE A 71 8.04 2.94 9.36
N PHE A 72 7.42 3.03 10.54
CA PHE A 72 6.72 4.25 10.96
C PHE A 72 7.69 5.14 11.75
N VAL A 73 7.85 6.39 11.34
CA VAL A 73 8.70 7.39 12.02
C VAL A 73 7.91 8.68 12.14
N GLY A 74 7.33 8.92 13.32
CA GLY A 74 6.38 10.03 13.49
C GLY A 74 5.16 9.85 12.59
N ASP A 75 4.86 10.84 11.74
CA ASP A 75 3.80 10.79 10.73
C ASP A 75 4.29 10.36 9.34
N TYR A 76 5.51 9.81 9.25
CA TYR A 76 6.08 9.26 8.02
C TYR A 76 5.96 7.74 7.99
N LEU A 77 5.62 7.19 6.82
CA LEU A 77 5.83 5.80 6.48
C LEU A 77 7.01 5.69 5.52
N ILE A 78 8.06 5.01 5.94
CA ILE A 78 9.21 4.69 5.08
C ILE A 78 8.96 3.33 4.46
N LEU A 79 8.96 3.25 3.14
CA LEU A 79 8.86 2.02 2.37
C LEU A 79 10.23 1.70 1.75
N ASP A 80 10.75 0.51 2.02
CA ASP A 80 11.98 0.01 1.44
C ASP A 80 11.66 -1.06 0.40
N PHE A 81 12.13 -0.88 -0.83
CA PHE A 81 11.91 -1.83 -1.91
C PHE A 81 13.17 -2.57 -2.32
N TYR A 82 12.99 -3.82 -2.75
CA TYR A 82 14.02 -4.57 -3.46
C TYR A 82 14.23 -3.99 -4.86
N GLY A 83 15.37 -3.35 -5.11
CA GLY A 83 15.66 -2.69 -6.39
C GLY A 83 15.68 -3.66 -7.57
N GLU A 84 16.04 -4.93 -7.34
CA GLU A 84 16.02 -5.98 -8.36
C GLU A 84 14.62 -6.27 -8.92
N LYS A 85 13.57 -6.13 -8.11
CA LYS A 85 12.17 -6.33 -8.51
C LYS A 85 11.65 -5.19 -9.39
N LEU A 86 12.30 -4.03 -9.33
CA LEU A 86 11.96 -2.83 -10.10
C LEU A 86 12.77 -2.71 -11.40
N LYS A 87 13.75 -3.59 -11.63
CA LYS A 87 14.59 -3.54 -12.83
C LYS A 87 13.76 -3.75 -14.10
N GLY A 88 14.04 -2.94 -15.12
CA GLY A 88 13.41 -3.06 -16.44
C GLY A 88 12.07 -2.36 -16.57
N MET A 89 11.56 -1.72 -15.51
CA MET A 89 10.41 -0.82 -15.62
C MET A 89 10.73 0.34 -16.58
N ASN A 90 9.81 0.62 -17.49
CA ASN A 90 9.83 1.86 -18.27
C ASN A 90 9.23 3.01 -17.44
N PHE A 91 9.21 4.22 -18.01
CA PHE A 91 8.67 5.40 -17.33
C PHE A 91 7.22 5.21 -16.86
N ASP A 92 6.34 4.69 -17.72
CA ASP A 92 4.93 4.50 -17.38
C ASP A 92 4.77 3.47 -16.26
N SER A 93 5.48 2.35 -16.32
CA SER A 93 5.46 1.34 -15.27
C SER A 93 5.94 1.89 -13.92
N GLU A 94 7.03 2.66 -13.89
CA GLU A 94 7.51 3.31 -12.65
C GLU A 94 6.48 4.30 -12.12
N ARG A 95 5.90 5.11 -13.01
CA ARG A 95 4.87 6.08 -12.66
C ARG A 95 3.66 5.40 -12.03
N TYR A 96 3.08 4.41 -12.71
CA TYR A 96 1.88 3.72 -12.23
C TYR A 96 2.15 2.87 -10.99
N PHE A 97 3.33 2.26 -10.86
CA PHE A 97 3.78 1.62 -9.61
C PHE A 97 3.67 2.59 -8.43
N LEU A 98 4.32 3.76 -8.55
CA LEU A 98 4.40 4.73 -7.46
C LEU A 98 3.00 5.24 -7.08
N HIS A 99 2.22 5.56 -8.10
CA HIS A 99 0.84 5.99 -7.99
C HIS A 99 -0.06 4.97 -7.28
N GLN A 100 -0.03 3.69 -7.67
CA GLN A 100 -0.83 2.63 -7.01
C GLN A 100 -0.40 2.43 -5.56
N VAL A 101 0.92 2.37 -5.30
CA VAL A 101 1.47 2.20 -3.96
C VAL A 101 1.05 3.34 -3.05
N LEU A 102 1.26 4.59 -3.46
CA LEU A 102 0.98 5.75 -2.63
C LEU A 102 -0.53 5.92 -2.39
N TYR A 103 -1.33 5.86 -3.45
CA TYR A 103 -2.78 6.03 -3.33
C TYR A 103 -3.39 4.94 -2.44
N THR A 104 -3.03 3.67 -2.67
CA THR A 104 -3.47 2.55 -1.82
C THR A 104 -2.99 2.68 -0.39
N THR A 105 -1.74 3.08 -0.18
CA THR A 105 -1.21 3.35 1.16
C THR A 105 -2.06 4.40 1.89
N PHE A 106 -2.35 5.52 1.26
CA PHE A 106 -3.12 6.61 1.89
C PHE A 106 -4.60 6.29 2.09
N LEU A 107 -5.19 5.42 1.26
CA LEU A 107 -6.55 4.91 1.47
C LEU A 107 -6.69 4.12 2.78
N ASN A 108 -5.63 3.41 3.19
CA ASN A 108 -5.68 2.43 4.29
C ASN A 108 -4.96 2.87 5.55
N VAL A 109 -3.74 3.37 5.43
CA VAL A 109 -2.88 3.69 6.57
C VAL A 109 -3.20 5.09 7.06
N LYS A 110 -4.11 5.19 8.03
CA LYS A 110 -4.49 6.47 8.66
C LYS A 110 -3.40 6.94 9.63
N GLY A 111 -3.24 8.25 9.78
CA GLY A 111 -2.23 8.86 10.67
C GLY A 111 -0.84 9.10 10.03
N VAL A 112 -0.58 8.54 8.86
CA VAL A 112 0.61 8.88 8.06
C VAL A 112 0.29 10.06 7.15
N ASN A 113 1.10 11.12 7.17
CA ASN A 113 0.95 12.26 6.27
C ASN A 113 1.97 12.25 5.12
N ASN A 114 3.03 11.45 5.23
CA ASN A 114 4.10 11.41 4.25
C ASN A 114 4.58 9.98 4.03
N VAL A 115 4.83 9.60 2.78
CA VAL A 115 5.51 8.35 2.45
C VAL A 115 6.90 8.67 1.93
N TYR A 116 7.93 8.02 2.45
CA TYR A 116 9.30 8.13 1.96
C TYR A 116 9.72 6.79 1.35
N ILE A 117 10.42 6.82 0.21
CA ILE A 117 10.84 5.60 -0.48
C ILE A 117 12.36 5.48 -0.43
N ILE A 118 12.83 4.29 -0.07
CA ILE A 118 14.24 3.89 -0.15
C ILE A 118 14.35 2.58 -0.92
N ILE A 119 15.54 2.31 -1.47
CA ILE A 119 15.80 1.14 -2.29
C ILE A 119 17.01 0.40 -1.73
N ASP A 120 16.84 -0.89 -1.47
CA ASP A 120 17.86 -1.75 -0.85
C ASP A 120 18.46 -1.14 0.42
N GLY A 121 17.61 -0.50 1.24
CA GLY A 121 17.99 0.14 2.50
C GLY A 121 18.74 1.46 2.35
N LYS A 122 18.77 2.05 1.15
CA LYS A 122 19.50 3.30 0.86
C LYS A 122 18.60 4.33 0.21
N LYS A 123 18.84 5.61 0.53
CA LYS A 123 18.28 6.73 -0.22
C LYS A 123 18.76 6.68 -1.67
N ARG A 124 17.86 6.98 -2.60
CA ARG A 124 18.13 7.04 -4.04
C ARG A 124 17.48 8.26 -4.64
N ASP A 125 17.98 8.66 -5.80
CA ASP A 125 17.41 9.79 -6.52
C ASP A 125 16.18 9.37 -7.35
N VAL A 126 16.19 8.15 -7.87
CA VAL A 126 15.13 7.61 -8.73
C VAL A 126 14.70 6.22 -8.27
N LEU A 127 13.44 5.85 -8.56
CA LEU A 127 12.82 4.57 -8.20
C LEU A 127 13.55 3.39 -8.83
N ALA A 128 13.60 3.34 -10.16
CA ALA A 128 14.45 2.41 -10.90
C ALA A 128 15.38 3.17 -11.84
N LYS A 129 14.81 4.02 -12.70
CA LYS A 129 15.60 4.84 -13.64
C LYS A 129 14.98 6.20 -13.93
N HIS A 130 13.66 6.36 -13.84
CA HIS A 130 12.98 7.53 -14.42
C HIS A 130 12.27 8.42 -13.40
N VAL A 131 11.64 7.85 -12.36
CA VAL A 131 10.79 8.62 -11.44
C VAL A 131 11.58 9.06 -10.20
N ASP A 132 11.58 10.36 -9.91
CA ASP A 132 12.28 10.95 -8.75
C ASP A 132 11.64 10.52 -7.42
N ILE A 133 12.47 10.07 -6.48
CA ILE A 133 12.06 9.64 -5.12
C ILE A 133 12.89 10.28 -4.01
N ARG A 134 13.61 11.38 -4.29
CA ARG A 134 14.49 12.04 -3.30
C ARG A 134 13.73 12.58 -2.09
N PHE A 135 12.50 13.01 -2.33
CA PHE A 135 11.62 13.65 -1.36
C PHE A 135 10.50 12.72 -0.90
N SER A 136 9.86 13.07 0.22
CA SER A 136 8.65 12.40 0.64
C SER A 136 7.46 12.76 -0.24
N PHE A 137 6.50 11.87 -0.29
CA PHE A 137 5.24 12.01 -0.99
C PHE A 137 4.14 12.40 0.02
N PRO A 138 3.64 13.64 0.00
CA PRO A 138 2.67 14.10 0.97
C PRO A 138 1.25 13.61 0.65
N ARG A 139 0.51 13.20 1.67
CA ARG A 139 -0.87 12.69 1.57
C ARG A 139 -1.77 13.61 0.76
N GLU A 140 -1.72 14.92 1.00
CA GLU A 140 -2.62 15.90 0.38
C GLU A 140 -2.61 15.89 -1.15
N VAL A 141 -1.47 15.48 -1.74
CA VAL A 141 -1.26 15.34 -3.18
C VAL A 141 -1.66 13.94 -3.66
N TRP A 142 -1.26 12.90 -2.91
CA TRP A 142 -1.28 11.52 -3.36
C TRP A 142 -2.50 10.70 -2.89
N GLU A 143 -3.35 11.26 -2.04
CA GLU A 143 -4.60 10.63 -1.62
C GLU A 143 -5.74 10.79 -2.62
N LYS A 144 -5.48 11.41 -3.78
CA LYS A 144 -6.47 11.65 -4.85
C LYS A 144 -5.98 11.07 -6.16
N TRP A 145 -6.92 10.55 -6.94
CA TRP A 145 -6.67 10.13 -8.32
C TRP A 145 -7.65 10.78 -9.30
N PRO A 146 -7.18 11.29 -10.46
CA PRO A 146 -5.77 11.48 -10.82
C PRO A 146 -5.10 12.49 -9.89
N ILE A 147 -3.77 12.46 -9.82
CA ILE A 147 -3.01 13.53 -9.16
C ILE A 147 -3.35 14.82 -9.90
N ARG A 148 -3.81 15.83 -9.15
CA ARG A 148 -4.16 17.15 -9.65
C ARG A 148 -3.01 18.12 -9.46
#